data_AF-A0A0U1DMB6-F1
#
_entry.id   AF-A0A0U1DMB6-F1
#
_cell.length_a   1.000
_cell.length_b   1.000
_cell.length_c   1.000
_cell.angle_alpha   90.00
_cell.angle_beta   90.00
_cell.angle_gamma   90.00
#
_symmetry.space_group_name_H-M   'P 1'
#
loop_
_entity.id
_entity.type
_entity.pdbx_description
1 polymer ?
#
loop_
_entity_poly.entity_id
_entity_poly.type
_entity_poly.pdbx_seq_one_letter_code
_entity_poly.pdbx_strand_id
1 'polypeptide(L)'
;MVADPTLLDGLDGEAAAQRAELVDWLLSRGITADQIRQAVTPMLLASRRVAGDDGRYVSTREISEETGLDVALVQRLQRAMGLATVDDPDAAVLLRADAEAVLRRPVSRIGYRA
;
A
#
# COMPACT_ATOMS: atom_id res chain seq x y z
N MET A 1 13.94 -14.48 16.10
CA MET A 1 13.18 -13.28 16.46
C MET A 1 11.82 -13.76 16.91
N VAL A 2 11.48 -13.63 18.20
CA VAL A 2 10.21 -14.17 18.72
C VAL A 2 9.07 -13.36 18.08
N ALA A 3 8.07 -14.04 17.53
CA ALA A 3 6.88 -13.40 16.99
C ALA A 3 6.27 -12.48 18.03
N ASP A 4 5.97 -11.24 17.64
CA ASP A 4 5.29 -10.28 18.51
C ASP A 4 3.95 -10.92 18.97
N PRO A 5 3.75 -11.13 20.28
CA PRO A 5 2.59 -11.86 20.79
C PRO A 5 1.26 -11.22 20.41
N THR A 6 1.27 -9.91 20.15
CA THR A 6 0.07 -9.16 19.75
C THR A 6 -0.44 -9.52 18.35
N LEU A 7 0.34 -10.24 17.53
CA LEU A 7 -0.12 -10.75 16.22
C LEU A 7 -1.10 -11.93 16.35
N LEU A 8 -1.20 -12.50 17.55
CA LEU A 8 -2.11 -13.59 17.90
C LEU A 8 -3.29 -13.13 18.76
N ASP A 9 -3.41 -11.82 19.04
CA ASP A 9 -4.44 -11.28 19.93
C ASP A 9 -5.85 -11.73 19.51
N GLY A 10 -6.62 -12.22 20.49
CA GLY A 10 -7.98 -12.71 20.29
C GLY A 10 -8.11 -14.10 19.65
N LEU A 11 -7.01 -14.85 19.52
CA LEU A 11 -7.01 -16.24 19.06
C LEU A 11 -6.53 -17.18 20.17
N ASP A 12 -7.18 -18.33 20.28
CA ASP A 12 -6.83 -19.39 21.23
C ASP A 12 -6.73 -20.75 20.54
N GLY A 13 -6.06 -21.70 21.19
CA GLY A 13 -5.97 -23.10 20.77
C GLY A 13 -5.41 -23.27 19.36
N GLU A 14 -6.08 -24.09 18.56
CA GLU A 14 -5.67 -24.43 17.18
C GLU A 14 -5.59 -23.20 16.27
N ALA A 15 -6.48 -22.23 16.44
CA ALA A 15 -6.48 -21.01 15.62
C ALA A 15 -5.23 -20.15 15.90
N ALA A 16 -4.79 -20.09 17.16
CA ALA A 16 -3.56 -19.40 17.52
C ALA A 16 -2.32 -20.13 16.96
N ALA A 17 -2.30 -21.46 16.99
CA ALA A 17 -1.22 -22.27 16.43
C ALA A 17 -1.08 -22.07 14.91
N GLN A 18 -2.19 -22.19 14.17
CA GLN A 18 -2.21 -21.96 12.71
C GLN A 18 -1.81 -20.52 12.36
N ARG A 19 -2.25 -19.53 13.15
CA ARG A 19 -1.82 -18.14 12.95
C ARG A 19 -0.33 -17.97 13.21
N ALA A 20 0.23 -18.61 14.22
CA ALA A 20 1.66 -18.54 14.50
C ALA A 20 2.51 -19.09 13.33
N GLU A 21 2.10 -20.21 12.74
CA GLU A 21 2.75 -20.77 11.54
C GLU A 21 2.69 -19.80 10.36
N LEU A 22 1.52 -19.19 10.11
CA LEU A 22 1.37 -18.18 9.06
C LEU A 22 2.27 -16.97 9.31
N VAL A 23 2.31 -16.45 10.54
CA VAL A 23 3.13 -15.30 10.91
C VAL A 23 4.61 -15.59 10.67
N ASP A 24 5.11 -16.73 11.12
CA ASP A 24 6.51 -17.13 10.89
C ASP A 24 6.83 -17.22 9.40
N TRP A 25 5.94 -17.85 8.63
CA TRP A 25 6.08 -17.94 7.17
C TRP A 25 6.07 -16.56 6.48
N LEU A 26 5.23 -15.62 6.91
CA LEU A 26 5.20 -14.25 6.37
C LEU A 26 6.47 -13.47 6.73
N LEU A 27 6.92 -13.55 7.98
CA LEU A 27 8.16 -12.92 8.45
C LEU A 27 9.37 -13.45 7.67
N SER A 28 9.43 -14.76 7.41
CA SER A 28 10.51 -15.38 6.62
C SER A 28 10.61 -14.83 5.19
N ARG A 29 9.52 -14.22 4.67
CA ARG A 29 9.44 -13.60 3.34
C ARG A 29 9.69 -12.08 3.38
N GLY A 30 10.09 -11.56 4.53
CA GLY A 30 10.37 -10.14 4.74
C GLY A 30 9.11 -9.27 4.80
N ILE A 31 7.95 -9.84 5.11
CA ILE A 31 6.76 -9.08 5.46
C ILE A 31 6.91 -8.68 6.93
N THR A 32 6.72 -7.40 7.26
CA THR A 32 7.00 -6.89 8.61
C THR A 32 5.85 -7.20 9.58
N ALA A 33 6.14 -7.25 10.88
CA ALA A 33 5.10 -7.41 11.90
C ALA A 33 4.02 -6.30 11.82
N ASP A 34 4.43 -5.08 11.47
CA ASP A 34 3.52 -3.95 11.28
C ASP A 34 2.57 -4.17 10.07
N GLN A 35 3.10 -4.65 8.94
CA GLN A 35 2.29 -5.04 7.78
C GLN A 35 1.29 -6.16 8.11
N ILE A 36 1.71 -7.15 8.91
CA ILE A 36 0.83 -8.24 9.36
C ILE A 36 -0.29 -7.70 10.25
N ARG A 37 0.03 -6.79 11.18
CA ARG A 37 -0.92 -6.17 12.10
C ARG A 37 -1.98 -5.33 11.41
N GLN A 38 -1.56 -4.53 10.43
CA GLN A 38 -2.46 -3.62 9.70
C GLN A 38 -3.32 -4.36 8.66
N ALA A 39 -3.00 -5.61 8.32
CA ALA A 39 -3.71 -6.37 7.33
C ALA A 39 -5.04 -6.93 7.86
N VAL A 40 -6.15 -6.56 7.22
CA VAL A 40 -7.47 -7.17 7.44
C VAL A 40 -7.47 -8.67 7.12
N THR A 41 -6.64 -9.11 6.17
CA THR A 41 -6.53 -10.52 5.78
C THR A 41 -5.06 -10.91 5.61
N PRO A 42 -4.37 -11.26 6.71
CA PRO A 42 -2.94 -11.56 6.70
C PRO A 42 -2.55 -12.70 5.73
N MET A 43 -3.44 -13.67 5.52
CA MET A 43 -3.23 -14.79 4.58
C MET A 43 -2.97 -14.34 3.13
N LEU A 44 -3.41 -13.14 2.74
CA LEU A 44 -3.26 -12.64 1.36
C LEU A 44 -2.02 -11.78 1.16
N LEU A 45 -1.26 -11.44 2.20
CA LEU A 45 -0.12 -10.52 2.08
C LEU A 45 0.95 -11.02 1.11
N ALA A 46 1.25 -12.32 1.10
CA ALA A 46 2.19 -12.88 0.15
C ALA A 46 1.69 -12.82 -1.30
N SER A 47 0.39 -13.00 -1.53
CA SER A 47 -0.21 -12.89 -2.86
C SER A 47 -0.26 -11.44 -3.35
N ARG A 48 -0.48 -10.47 -2.47
CA ARG A 48 -0.43 -9.04 -2.81
C ARG A 48 0.95 -8.64 -3.35
N ARG A 49 2.03 -9.18 -2.78
CA ARG A 49 3.38 -8.96 -3.30
C ARG A 49 3.55 -9.40 -4.75
N VAL A 50 2.95 -10.53 -5.12
CA VAL A 50 2.95 -11.00 -6.52
C VAL A 50 2.21 -10.03 -7.44
N ALA A 51 1.19 -9.34 -6.92
CA ALA A 51 0.42 -8.32 -7.64
C ALA A 51 1.10 -6.93 -7.67
N GLY A 52 2.31 -6.79 -7.12
CA GLY A 52 3.09 -5.54 -7.15
C GLY A 52 3.15 -4.78 -5.84
N ASP A 53 2.44 -5.22 -4.80
CA ASP A 53 2.51 -4.62 -3.45
C ASP A 53 3.89 -4.87 -2.81
N ASP A 54 4.75 -3.87 -2.83
CA ASP A 54 6.05 -3.91 -2.14
C ASP A 54 5.94 -3.46 -0.67
N GLY A 55 4.73 -3.17 -0.20
CA GLY A 55 4.45 -2.69 1.14
C GLY A 55 4.88 -1.26 1.40
N ARG A 56 5.28 -0.52 0.36
CA ARG A 56 5.62 0.90 0.45
C ARG A 56 4.38 1.74 0.15
N TYR A 57 4.12 2.68 1.02
CA TYR A 57 3.13 3.73 0.81
C TYR A 57 3.83 5.02 0.38
N VAL A 58 3.12 5.83 -0.41
CA VAL A 58 3.57 7.13 -0.90
C VAL A 58 2.49 8.18 -0.65
N SER A 59 2.96 9.39 -0.47
CA SER A 59 2.14 10.58 -0.29
C SER A 59 1.74 11.19 -1.64
N THR A 60 0.74 12.07 -1.61
CA THR A 60 0.38 12.85 -2.81
C THR A 60 1.51 13.79 -3.21
N ARG A 61 2.25 14.34 -2.23
CA ARG A 61 3.41 15.20 -2.48
C ARG A 61 4.53 14.46 -3.20
N GLU A 62 4.87 13.25 -2.79
CA GLU A 62 5.88 12.44 -3.49
C GLU A 62 5.49 12.19 -4.96
N ILE A 63 4.22 11.87 -5.24
CA ILE A 63 3.73 11.66 -6.61
C ILE A 63 3.80 12.96 -7.44
N SER A 64 3.46 14.09 -6.83
CA SER A 64 3.60 15.42 -7.44
C SER A 64 5.04 15.71 -7.83
N GLU A 65 5.98 15.47 -6.91
CA GLU A 65 7.43 15.67 -7.14
C GLU A 65 7.96 14.74 -8.24
N GLU A 66 7.54 13.48 -8.26
CA GLU A 66 8.00 12.50 -9.26
C GLU A 66 7.44 12.78 -10.66
N THR A 67 6.20 13.24 -10.76
CA THR A 67 5.52 13.47 -12.06
C THR A 67 5.67 14.90 -12.59
N GLY A 68 5.99 15.86 -11.72
CA GLY A 68 5.93 17.30 -12.02
C GLY A 68 4.50 17.84 -12.18
N LEU A 69 3.48 17.07 -11.80
CA LEU A 69 2.09 17.52 -11.79
C LEU A 69 1.81 18.31 -10.52
N ASP A 70 0.94 19.30 -10.60
CA ASP A 70 0.45 20.02 -9.42
C ASP A 70 -0.27 19.07 -8.45
N VAL A 71 -0.06 19.25 -7.14
CA VAL A 71 -0.66 18.42 -6.08
C VAL A 71 -2.18 18.34 -6.22
N ALA A 72 -2.86 19.45 -6.56
CA ALA A 72 -4.31 19.44 -6.72
C ALA A 72 -4.75 18.67 -7.98
N LEU A 73 -3.93 18.64 -9.04
CA LEU A 73 -4.18 17.80 -10.20
C LEU A 73 -3.98 16.31 -9.86
N VAL A 74 -2.92 15.95 -9.13
CA VAL A 74 -2.68 14.58 -8.66
C VAL A 74 -3.87 14.08 -7.82
N GLN A 75 -4.33 14.87 -6.85
CA GLN A 75 -5.50 14.49 -6.04
C GLN A 75 -6.77 14.31 -6.89
N ARG A 76 -6.99 15.15 -7.91
CA ARG A 76 -8.14 14.98 -8.81
C ARG A 76 -8.06 13.68 -9.61
N LEU A 77 -6.86 13.32 -10.09
CA LEU A 77 -6.64 12.05 -10.80
C LEU A 77 -6.86 10.85 -9.87
N GLN A 78 -6.34 10.89 -8.64
CA GLN A 78 -6.57 9.86 -7.64
C GLN A 78 -8.07 9.66 -7.37
N ARG A 79 -8.82 10.74 -7.11
CA ARG A 79 -10.28 10.67 -6.92
C ARG A 79 -11.00 10.12 -8.14
N ALA A 80 -10.61 10.56 -9.35
CA ALA A 80 -11.23 10.09 -10.59
C ALA A 80 -11.00 8.59 -10.85
N MET A 81 -9.88 8.04 -10.39
CA MET A 81 -9.55 6.62 -10.50
C MET A 81 -10.08 5.78 -9.31
N GLY A 82 -10.73 6.41 -8.33
CA GLY A 82 -11.20 5.73 -7.12
C GLY A 82 -10.07 5.29 -6.19
N LEU A 83 -8.89 5.92 -6.29
CA LEU A 83 -7.76 5.65 -5.40
C LEU A 83 -7.95 6.32 -4.03
N ALA A 84 -7.23 5.83 -3.03
CA ALA A 84 -7.22 6.42 -1.69
C ALA A 84 -6.75 7.88 -1.73
N THR A 85 -7.49 8.76 -1.03
CA THR A 85 -7.14 10.19 -0.89
C THR A 85 -7.36 10.66 0.53
N VAL A 86 -6.49 11.56 1.00
CA VAL A 86 -6.59 12.25 2.29
C VAL A 86 -6.28 13.73 2.09
N ASP A 87 -6.72 14.58 3.03
CA ASP A 87 -6.56 16.02 2.93
C ASP A 87 -5.09 16.46 3.06
N ASP A 88 -4.34 15.79 3.93
CA ASP A 88 -2.91 16.03 4.13
C ASP A 88 -2.11 15.46 2.93
N PRO A 89 -1.51 16.30 2.07
CA PRO A 89 -0.77 15.82 0.91
C PRO A 89 0.53 15.10 1.27
N ASP A 90 1.03 15.26 2.50
CA ASP A 90 2.26 14.65 3.01
C ASP A 90 2.02 13.27 3.66
N ALA A 91 0.75 12.90 3.90
CA ALA A 91 0.41 11.61 4.45
C ALA A 91 0.59 10.47 3.42
N ALA A 92 1.49 9.53 3.72
CA ALA A 92 1.77 8.38 2.89
C ALA A 92 0.71 7.28 3.07
N VAL A 93 -0.41 7.41 2.36
CA VAL A 93 -1.58 6.52 2.48
C VAL A 93 -1.87 5.71 1.23
N LEU A 94 -1.27 6.06 0.08
CA LEU A 94 -1.48 5.35 -1.18
C LEU A 94 -0.39 4.29 -1.36
N LEU A 95 -0.75 3.05 -1.67
CA LEU A 95 0.22 2.02 -2.05
C LEU A 95 1.01 2.49 -3.28
N ARG A 96 2.34 2.35 -3.25
CA ARG A 96 3.20 2.76 -4.37
C ARG A 96 2.79 2.06 -5.67
N ALA A 97 2.42 0.78 -5.59
CA ALA A 97 1.90 0.02 -6.72
C ALA A 97 0.65 0.66 -7.35
N ASP A 98 -0.25 1.20 -6.54
CA ASP A 98 -1.46 1.89 -7.03
C ASP A 98 -1.13 3.28 -7.59
N ALA A 99 -0.11 3.95 -7.02
CA ALA A 99 0.37 5.23 -7.51
C ALA A 99 0.92 5.13 -8.94
N GLU A 100 1.40 3.95 -9.38
CA GLU A 100 1.85 3.74 -10.77
C GLU A 100 0.77 4.08 -11.80
N ALA A 101 -0.51 3.95 -11.47
CA ALA A 101 -1.61 4.38 -12.34
C ALA A 101 -1.62 5.90 -12.60
N VAL A 102 -1.17 6.69 -11.62
CA VAL A 102 -0.99 8.15 -11.75
C VAL A 102 0.36 8.48 -12.39
N LEU A 103 1.44 7.77 -11.99
CA LEU A 103 2.80 7.96 -12.50
C LEU A 103 2.89 7.66 -14.01
N ARG A 104 2.09 6.71 -14.49
CA ARG A 104 2.00 6.39 -15.91
C ARG A 104 1.27 7.51 -16.63
N ARG A 105 2.05 8.50 -17.09
CA ARG A 105 1.63 9.67 -17.88
C ARG A 105 0.33 9.40 -18.67
N PRO A 106 -0.80 10.05 -18.33
CA PRO A 106 -1.94 10.03 -19.21
C PRO A 106 -1.53 10.63 -20.57
N VAL A 107 -2.08 10.09 -21.66
CA VAL A 107 -1.80 10.44 -23.06
C VAL A 107 -2.29 11.86 -23.42
N SER A 108 -2.39 12.77 -22.45
CA SER A 108 -2.79 14.17 -22.63
C SER A 108 -1.61 15.02 -23.14
N ARG A 109 -1.05 14.61 -24.28
CA ARG A 109 -0.35 15.51 -25.21
C ARG A 109 -1.00 15.46 -26.60
N ILE A 110 -2.33 15.45 -26.63
CA ILE A 110 -3.12 15.87 -27.79
C ILE A 110 -3.65 17.28 -27.48
N GLY A 111 -2.93 18.28 -27.98
CA GLY A 111 -3.48 19.59 -28.33
C GLY A 111 -3.90 20.56 -27.21
N TYR A 112 -2.95 21.36 -26.73
CA TYR A 112 -3.19 22.79 -26.63
C TYR A 112 -1.94 23.51 -27.13
N ARG A 113 -2.00 23.99 -28.38
CA ARG A 113 -1.12 25.04 -28.89
C ARG A 113 -1.93 26.33 -28.84
N ALA A 114 -1.29 27.36 -28.28
CA ALA A 114 -1.73 28.76 -28.31
C ALA A 114 -1.95 29.26 -29.75
#